data_AF-A0A8J5R5T8-F1
#
_entry.id   AF-A0A8J5R5T8-F1
#
_cell.length_a   1.000
_cell.length_b   1.000
_cell.length_c   1.000
_cell.angle_alpha   90.00
_cell.angle_beta   90.00
_cell.angle_gamma   90.00
#
_symmetry.space_group_name_H-M   'P 1'
#
loop_
_entity.id
_entity.type
_entity.pdbx_description
1 polymer ?
#
loop_
_entity_poly.entity_id
_entity_poly.type
_entity_poly.pdbx_seq_one_letter_code
_entity_poly.pdbx_strand_id
1 'polypeptide(L)'
;MELSNFITGLEKVLVERNSEGENFFHEVARCGSFSFIARFMPFIRKSCTAAALNTPNSAGQMGIHIVAETHGKWYAAKLIDILVELGADINGQESVEGNTVLHLAVNHRDYELAEWLCCQPGIDLGRRNAKNLSPLELAQKNKNRKMIQILRK
;
A
#
# COMPACT_ATOMS: atom_id res chain seq x y z
N MET A 1 27.04 -11.50 20.83
CA MET A 1 25.94 -10.58 20.48
C MET A 1 24.66 -11.39 20.64
N GLU A 2 23.86 -11.13 21.67
CA GLU A 2 22.64 -11.91 21.90
C GLU A 2 21.64 -11.66 20.76
N LEU A 3 20.96 -12.72 20.29
CA LEU A 3 19.95 -12.64 19.22
C LEU A 3 18.85 -11.62 19.54
N SER A 4 18.56 -11.40 20.83
CA SER A 4 17.67 -10.35 21.35
C SER A 4 18.09 -8.95 20.88
N ASN A 5 19.36 -8.59 21.05
CA ASN A 5 19.87 -7.25 20.72
C ASN A 5 19.81 -6.98 19.21
N PHE A 6 20.02 -8.02 18.38
CA PHE A 6 19.87 -7.89 16.93
C PHE A 6 18.43 -7.64 16.52
N ILE A 7 17.47 -8.37 17.11
CA ILE A 7 16.04 -8.22 16.81
C ILE A 7 15.55 -6.82 17.24
N THR A 8 15.91 -6.36 18.44
CA THR A 8 15.56 -5.00 18.91
C THR A 8 16.17 -3.92 18.03
N GLY A 9 17.42 -4.10 17.57
CA GLY A 9 18.06 -3.19 16.62
C GLY A 9 17.32 -3.13 15.28
N LEU A 10 16.91 -4.29 14.76
CA LEU A 10 16.15 -4.36 13.52
C LEU A 10 14.77 -3.69 13.65
N GLU A 11 14.04 -3.96 14.73
CA GLU A 11 12.74 -3.33 15.00
C GLU A 11 12.85 -1.80 15.02
N LYS A 12 13.92 -1.28 15.63
CA LYS A 12 14.21 0.16 15.62
C LYS A 12 14.38 0.69 14.19
N VAL A 13 15.14 0.01 13.35
CA VAL A 13 15.35 0.41 11.94
C VAL A 13 14.04 0.38 11.14
N LEU A 14 13.16 -0.58 11.41
CA LEU A 14 11.87 -0.68 10.71
C LEU A 14 10.90 0.48 11.06
N VAL A 15 11.03 1.06 12.26
CA VAL A 15 10.15 2.14 12.73
C VAL A 15 10.81 3.52 12.74
N GLU A 16 12.11 3.63 12.52
CA GLU A 16 12.78 4.91 12.42
C GLU A 16 12.18 5.75 11.28
N ARG A 17 12.15 7.07 11.46
CA ARG A 17 11.51 8.01 10.54
C ARG A 17 12.57 8.98 10.01
N ASN A 18 12.67 9.11 8.69
CA ASN A 18 13.50 10.12 8.05
C ASN A 18 12.80 11.50 8.03
N SER A 19 13.40 12.50 7.36
CA SER A 19 12.85 13.87 7.30
C SER A 19 11.47 13.97 6.62
N GLU A 20 11.13 13.02 5.75
CA GLU A 20 9.83 12.93 5.08
C GLU A 20 8.79 12.16 5.91
N GLY A 21 9.11 11.81 7.16
CA GLY A 21 8.25 10.98 8.00
C GLY A 21 8.16 9.54 7.50
N GLU A 22 9.11 9.10 6.68
CA GLU A 22 9.09 7.78 6.08
C GLU A 22 9.91 6.79 6.89
N ASN A 23 9.42 5.56 6.93
CA ASN A 23 10.15 4.43 7.50
C ASN A 23 10.64 3.49 6.40
N PHE A 24 11.30 2.41 6.84
CA PHE A 24 11.76 1.32 5.99
C PHE A 24 10.73 0.90 4.90
N PHE A 25 9.45 0.74 5.26
CA PHE A 25 8.43 0.26 4.32
C PHE A 25 8.07 1.30 3.24
N HIS A 26 8.16 2.60 3.55
CA HIS A 26 7.97 3.66 2.56
C HIS A 26 9.16 3.71 1.59
N GLU A 27 10.38 3.61 2.10
CA GLU A 27 11.59 3.62 1.28
C GLU A 27 11.61 2.43 0.33
N VAL A 28 11.24 1.26 0.82
CA VAL A 28 11.18 0.06 -0.01
C VAL A 28 10.02 0.09 -1.00
N ALA A 29 8.87 0.63 -0.60
CA ALA A 29 7.76 0.89 -1.53
C ALA A 29 8.20 1.77 -2.70
N ARG A 30 8.94 2.85 -2.45
CA ARG A 30 9.43 3.77 -3.48
C ARG A 30 10.49 3.17 -4.38
N CYS A 31 11.50 2.53 -3.80
CA CYS A 31 12.57 1.87 -4.55
C CYS A 31 12.08 0.63 -5.31
N GLY A 32 10.95 0.05 -4.88
CA GLY A 32 10.37 -1.16 -5.44
C GLY A 32 11.27 -2.40 -5.34
N SER A 33 12.25 -2.42 -4.45
CA SER A 33 13.28 -3.48 -4.44
C SER A 33 12.79 -4.77 -3.76
N PHE A 34 12.24 -5.70 -4.55
CA PHE A 34 11.80 -7.01 -4.06
C PHE A 34 12.92 -7.80 -3.37
N SER A 35 14.12 -7.80 -3.94
CA SER A 35 15.26 -8.53 -3.40
C SER A 35 15.65 -8.02 -2.03
N PHE A 36 15.44 -6.73 -1.76
CA PHE A 36 15.69 -6.15 -0.46
C PHE A 36 14.64 -6.61 0.54
N ILE A 37 13.33 -6.51 0.23
CA ILE A 37 12.27 -7.06 1.11
C ILE A 37 12.52 -8.54 1.40
N ALA A 38 12.73 -9.35 0.36
CA ALA A 38 12.87 -10.81 0.48
C ALA A 38 14.04 -11.23 1.37
N ARG A 39 15.15 -10.49 1.39
CA ARG A 39 16.28 -10.76 2.28
C ARG A 39 15.95 -10.49 3.74
N PHE A 40 15.10 -9.51 4.03
CA PHE A 40 14.73 -9.11 5.38
C PHE A 40 13.46 -9.82 5.90
N MET A 41 12.63 -10.38 5.00
CA MET A 41 11.39 -11.10 5.31
C MET A 41 11.46 -12.08 6.49
N PRO A 42 12.49 -12.97 6.60
CA PRO A 42 12.57 -13.93 7.70
C PRO A 42 12.66 -13.28 9.08
N PHE A 43 13.17 -12.04 9.15
CA PHE A 43 13.33 -11.30 10.39
C PHE A 43 12.13 -10.39 10.67
N ILE A 44 11.52 -9.82 9.63
CA ILE A 44 10.35 -8.93 9.73
C ILE A 44 9.12 -9.70 10.26
N ARG A 45 8.83 -10.90 9.74
CA ARG A 45 7.62 -11.67 10.12
C ARG A 45 7.51 -12.00 11.62
N LYS A 46 8.64 -12.00 12.35
CA LYS A 46 8.70 -12.32 13.78
C LYS A 46 8.48 -11.07 14.66
N SER A 47 8.72 -9.89 14.11
CA SER A 47 8.53 -8.60 14.77
C SER A 47 7.16 -8.03 14.37
N CYS A 48 6.34 -7.62 15.32
CA CYS A 48 4.98 -7.15 15.04
C CYS A 48 4.98 -5.79 14.29
N THR A 49 5.06 -5.81 12.96
CA THR A 49 5.34 -4.64 12.10
C THR A 49 4.10 -3.99 11.48
N ALA A 50 2.90 -4.51 11.76
CA ALA A 50 1.65 -3.96 11.21
C ALA A 50 1.49 -2.46 11.52
N ALA A 51 1.91 -2.00 12.70
CA ALA A 51 1.88 -0.57 13.04
C ALA A 51 2.77 0.28 12.10
N ALA A 52 3.96 -0.22 11.75
CA ALA A 52 4.90 0.49 10.89
C ALA A 52 4.42 0.56 9.43
N LEU A 53 3.85 -0.53 8.92
CA LEU A 53 3.29 -0.61 7.56
C LEU A 53 2.12 0.36 7.35
N ASN A 54 1.34 0.59 8.40
CA ASN A 54 0.11 1.38 8.36
C ASN A 54 0.27 2.80 8.90
N THR A 55 1.51 3.24 9.17
CA THR A 55 1.74 4.65 9.53
C THR A 55 1.91 5.48 8.27
N PRO A 56 1.22 6.62 8.13
CA PRO A 56 1.46 7.54 7.01
C PRO A 56 2.78 8.32 7.17
N ASN A 57 3.40 8.67 6.05
CA ASN A 57 4.48 9.65 5.98
C ASN A 57 3.97 11.09 6.12
N SER A 58 4.85 12.09 5.99
CA SER A 58 4.47 13.51 6.06
C SER A 58 3.49 13.95 4.96
N ALA A 59 3.44 13.23 3.84
CA ALA A 59 2.44 13.43 2.77
C ALA A 59 1.12 12.70 3.03
N GLY A 60 0.96 12.03 4.17
CA GLY A 60 -0.25 11.27 4.50
C GLY A 60 -0.31 9.88 3.89
N GLN A 61 0.75 9.41 3.23
CA GLN A 61 0.76 8.16 2.49
C GLN A 61 1.43 7.05 3.29
N MET A 62 0.75 5.91 3.41
CA MET A 62 1.39 4.63 3.77
C MET A 62 2.19 4.04 2.59
N GLY A 63 3.05 3.06 2.86
CA GLY A 63 3.86 2.40 1.82
C GLY A 63 3.05 1.87 0.62
N ILE A 64 1.88 1.29 0.85
CA ILE A 64 1.02 0.77 -0.25
C ILE A 64 0.50 1.86 -1.19
N HIS A 65 0.30 3.10 -0.70
CA HIS A 65 -0.10 4.23 -1.55
C HIS A 65 1.05 4.69 -2.42
N ILE A 66 2.25 4.76 -1.85
CA ILE A 66 3.47 5.07 -2.60
C ILE A 66 3.64 4.05 -3.72
N VAL A 67 3.42 2.75 -3.45
CA VAL A 67 3.49 1.73 -4.49
C VAL A 67 2.54 2.01 -5.65
N ALA A 68 1.27 2.32 -5.36
CA ALA A 68 0.25 2.60 -6.36
C ALA A 68 0.46 3.94 -7.12
N GLU A 69 1.23 4.86 -6.52
CA GLU A 69 1.60 6.16 -7.12
C GLU A 69 2.84 6.05 -8.01
N THR A 70 3.86 5.31 -7.57
CA THR A 70 5.18 5.29 -8.22
C THR A 70 5.35 4.15 -9.22
N HIS A 71 4.66 3.03 -9.01
CA HIS A 71 4.78 1.84 -9.85
C HIS A 71 3.47 1.58 -10.58
N GLY A 72 3.56 1.16 -11.84
CA GLY A 72 2.38 0.78 -12.61
C GLY A 72 2.11 -0.72 -12.58
N LYS A 73 0.85 -1.08 -12.82
CA LYS A 73 0.42 -2.38 -13.33
C LYS A 73 0.73 -3.54 -12.38
N TRP A 74 1.09 -4.70 -12.95
CA TRP A 74 1.46 -5.92 -12.24
C TRP A 74 2.59 -5.73 -11.20
N TYR A 75 3.48 -4.75 -11.40
CA TYR A 75 4.59 -4.51 -10.47
C TYR A 75 4.08 -3.95 -9.14
N ALA A 76 3.16 -2.99 -9.21
CA ALA A 76 2.47 -2.45 -8.05
C ALA A 76 1.68 -3.53 -7.32
N ALA A 77 0.93 -4.34 -8.06
CA ALA A 77 0.18 -5.47 -7.51
C ALA A 77 1.08 -6.41 -6.69
N LYS A 78 2.22 -6.82 -7.25
CA LYS A 78 3.16 -7.73 -6.57
C LYS A 78 3.78 -7.12 -5.32
N LEU A 79 4.11 -5.82 -5.33
CA LEU A 79 4.65 -5.16 -4.14
C LEU A 79 3.58 -4.97 -3.06
N ILE A 80 2.36 -4.60 -3.43
CA ILE A 80 1.24 -4.47 -2.49
C ILE A 80 0.94 -5.83 -1.85
N ASP A 81 0.90 -6.91 -2.64
CA ASP A 81 0.71 -8.28 -2.16
C ASP A 81 1.69 -8.63 -1.03
N ILE A 82 2.98 -8.38 -1.27
CA ILE A 82 4.05 -8.62 -0.29
C ILE A 82 3.87 -7.77 0.98
N LEU A 83 3.47 -6.49 0.85
CA LEU A 83 3.24 -5.64 2.01
C LEU A 83 1.99 -6.05 2.80
N VAL A 84 0.95 -6.51 2.12
CA VAL A 84 -0.29 -7.03 2.73
C VAL A 84 -0.01 -8.35 3.46
N GLU A 85 0.80 -9.25 2.89
CA GLU A 85 1.28 -10.46 3.58
C GLU A 85 2.05 -10.14 4.87
N LEU A 86 2.66 -8.95 4.97
CA LEU A 86 3.35 -8.46 6.16
C LEU A 86 2.43 -7.72 7.15
N GLY A 87 1.16 -7.50 6.79
CA GLY A 87 0.17 -6.84 7.64
C GLY A 87 -0.16 -5.39 7.27
N ALA A 88 0.15 -4.94 6.06
CA ALA A 88 -0.37 -3.67 5.54
C ALA A 88 -1.89 -3.78 5.31
N ASP A 89 -2.62 -2.73 5.68
CA ASP A 89 -4.06 -2.61 5.44
C ASP A 89 -4.32 -2.17 4.00
N ILE A 90 -4.74 -3.12 3.16
CA ILE A 90 -5.09 -2.87 1.75
C ILE A 90 -6.18 -1.81 1.56
N ASN A 91 -7.01 -1.56 2.58
CA ASN A 91 -8.09 -0.58 2.56
C ASN A 91 -7.75 0.72 3.28
N GLY A 92 -6.52 0.86 3.79
CA GLY A 92 -6.14 2.06 4.51
C GLY A 92 -6.21 3.28 3.59
N GLN A 93 -6.55 4.42 4.19
CA GLN A 93 -6.81 5.66 3.48
C GLN A 93 -5.63 6.61 3.69
N GLU A 94 -5.10 7.19 2.62
CA GLU A 94 -4.13 8.28 2.75
C GLU A 94 -4.79 9.54 3.34
N SER A 95 -4.00 10.37 4.03
CA SER A 95 -4.53 11.44 4.88
C SER A 95 -5.05 12.68 4.12
N VAL A 96 -4.70 12.86 2.85
CA VAL A 96 -5.00 14.08 2.06
C VAL A 96 -6.39 14.02 1.45
N GLU A 97 -6.70 13.00 0.65
CA GLU A 97 -8.01 12.83 0.01
C GLU A 97 -8.79 11.64 0.54
N GLY A 98 -8.26 10.89 1.52
CA GLY A 98 -8.87 9.66 2.01
C GLY A 98 -8.89 8.55 0.95
N ASN A 99 -8.05 8.62 -0.07
CA ASN A 99 -8.02 7.61 -1.12
C ASN A 99 -7.42 6.31 -0.58
N THR A 100 -8.01 5.18 -0.96
CA THR A 100 -7.34 3.86 -0.84
C THR A 100 -6.52 3.60 -2.09
N VAL A 101 -5.71 2.54 -2.11
CA VAL A 101 -4.99 2.09 -3.32
C VAL A 101 -5.93 1.83 -4.50
N LEU A 102 -7.17 1.39 -4.25
CA LEU A 102 -8.16 1.20 -5.31
C LEU A 102 -8.67 2.52 -5.89
N HIS A 103 -8.80 3.57 -5.08
CA HIS A 103 -9.10 4.92 -5.59
C HIS A 103 -7.94 5.46 -6.45
N LEU A 104 -6.70 5.26 -6.02
CA LEU A 104 -5.51 5.66 -6.78
C LEU A 104 -5.45 4.93 -8.13
N ALA A 105 -5.70 3.62 -8.17
CA ALA A 105 -5.79 2.85 -9.42
C ALA A 105 -6.86 3.43 -10.37
N VAL A 106 -8.01 3.87 -9.86
CA VAL A 106 -9.06 4.54 -10.64
C VAL A 106 -8.59 5.88 -11.21
N ASN A 107 -7.93 6.71 -10.40
CA ASN A 107 -7.41 8.02 -10.83
C ASN A 107 -6.33 7.87 -11.91
N HIS A 108 -5.42 6.91 -11.75
CA HIS A 108 -4.34 6.64 -12.70
C HIS A 108 -4.78 5.83 -13.93
N ARG A 109 -6.05 5.39 -13.98
CA ARG A 109 -6.57 4.49 -15.02
C ARG A 109 -5.77 3.19 -15.10
N ASP A 110 -5.26 2.72 -13.97
CA ASP A 110 -4.52 1.47 -13.86
C ASP A 110 -5.51 0.29 -13.76
N TYR A 111 -5.95 -0.16 -14.93
CA TYR A 111 -6.91 -1.25 -15.06
C TYR A 111 -6.39 -2.57 -14.51
N GLU A 112 -5.09 -2.82 -14.64
CA GLU A 112 -4.46 -4.08 -14.25
C GLU A 112 -4.35 -4.14 -12.73
N LEU A 113 -3.91 -3.06 -12.09
CA LEU A 113 -3.91 -2.96 -10.63
C LEU A 113 -5.34 -3.03 -10.07
N ALA A 114 -6.30 -2.32 -10.68
CA ALA A 114 -7.69 -2.35 -10.23
C ALA A 114 -8.30 -3.76 -10.33
N GLU A 115 -8.07 -4.48 -11.43
CA GLU A 115 -8.56 -5.86 -11.59
C GLU A 115 -7.92 -6.80 -10.56
N TRP A 116 -6.62 -6.68 -10.31
CA TRP A 116 -5.95 -7.46 -9.28
C TRP A 116 -6.48 -7.15 -7.88
N LEU A 117 -6.64 -5.87 -7.54
CA LEU A 117 -7.17 -5.42 -6.23
C LEU A 117 -8.58 -5.97 -5.97
N CYS A 118 -9.45 -6.01 -6.99
CA CYS A 118 -10.81 -6.54 -6.85
C CYS A 118 -10.86 -8.04 -6.48
N CYS A 119 -9.78 -8.77 -6.73
CA CYS A 119 -9.67 -10.19 -6.41
C CYS A 119 -9.03 -10.46 -5.04
N GLN A 120 -8.61 -9.43 -4.30
CA GLN A 120 -7.84 -9.64 -3.06
C GLN A 120 -8.75 -9.95 -1.86
N PRO A 121 -8.31 -10.86 -0.96
CA PRO A 121 -9.02 -11.10 0.29
C PRO A 121 -9.17 -9.82 1.12
N GLY A 122 -10.40 -9.54 1.57
CA GLY A 122 -10.68 -8.42 2.47
C GLY A 122 -10.70 -7.04 1.81
N ILE A 123 -10.57 -6.92 0.48
CA ILE A 123 -10.73 -5.64 -0.22
C ILE A 123 -12.15 -5.08 -0.02
N ASP A 124 -12.25 -3.81 0.37
CA ASP A 124 -13.51 -3.07 0.50
C ASP A 124 -13.73 -2.20 -0.74
N LEU A 125 -14.49 -2.75 -1.69
CA LEU A 125 -14.87 -2.04 -2.93
C LEU A 125 -15.82 -0.86 -2.68
N GLY A 126 -16.41 -0.78 -1.50
CA GLY A 126 -17.35 0.26 -1.07
C GLY A 126 -16.73 1.39 -0.27
N ARG A 127 -15.44 1.29 0.10
CA ARG A 127 -14.76 2.29 0.93
C ARG A 127 -14.87 3.66 0.27
N ARG A 128 -15.29 4.68 1.01
CA ARG A 128 -15.49 6.04 0.48
C ARG A 128 -14.33 6.94 0.88
N ASN A 129 -13.80 7.70 -0.08
CA ASN A 129 -12.77 8.71 0.16
C ASN A 129 -13.35 9.99 0.81
N ALA A 130 -12.52 11.01 1.05
CA ALA A 130 -12.93 12.27 1.70
C ALA A 130 -13.95 13.08 0.86
N LYS A 131 -14.05 12.81 -0.45
CA LYS A 131 -15.09 13.35 -1.34
C LYS A 131 -16.39 12.54 -1.28
N ASN A 132 -16.48 11.59 -0.35
CA ASN A 132 -17.57 10.65 -0.18
C ASN A 132 -17.86 9.80 -1.44
N LEU A 133 -16.84 9.51 -2.25
CA LEU A 133 -16.97 8.67 -3.44
C LEU A 133 -16.35 7.29 -3.17
N SER A 134 -17.05 6.22 -3.55
CA SER A 134 -16.41 4.91 -3.71
C SER A 134 -15.54 4.86 -4.98
N PRO A 135 -14.66 3.86 -5.15
CA PRO A 135 -13.91 3.68 -6.38
C PRO A 135 -14.80 3.59 -7.62
N LEU A 136 -15.95 2.90 -7.51
CA LEU A 136 -16.91 2.79 -8.61
C LEU A 136 -17.55 4.14 -8.95
N GLU A 137 -17.98 4.90 -7.96
CA GLU A 137 -18.57 6.24 -8.16
C GLU A 137 -17.53 7.22 -8.73
N LEU A 138 -16.27 7.12 -8.30
CA LEU A 138 -15.16 7.88 -8.87
C LEU A 138 -14.93 7.52 -10.34
N ALA A 139 -14.96 6.23 -10.70
CA ALA A 139 -14.86 5.79 -12.09
C ALA A 139 -16.03 6.28 -12.97
N GLN A 140 -17.25 6.31 -12.41
CA GLN A 140 -18.43 6.89 -13.06
C GLN A 140 -18.29 8.39 -13.29
N LYS A 141 -17.85 9.14 -12.27
CA LYS A 141 -17.56 10.58 -12.37
C LYS A 141 -16.52 10.87 -13.46
N ASN A 142 -15.48 10.04 -13.56
CA ASN A 142 -14.43 10.13 -14.56
C ASN A 142 -14.87 9.65 -15.96
N LYS A 143 -16.12 9.14 -16.10
CA LYS A 143 -16.67 8.55 -17.34
C LYS A 143 -15.79 7.42 -17.90
N ASN A 144 -15.06 6.70 -17.04
CA ASN A 144 -14.15 5.64 -17.45
C ASN A 144 -14.89 4.29 -17.59
N ARG A 145 -15.42 4.02 -18.78
CA ARG A 145 -16.22 2.80 -19.06
C ARG A 145 -15.48 1.50 -18.74
N LYS A 146 -14.19 1.41 -19.08
CA LYS A 146 -13.39 0.20 -18.82
C LYS A 146 -13.21 -0.03 -17.31
N MET A 147 -12.91 1.03 -16.56
CA MET A 147 -12.79 0.93 -15.10
C MET A 147 -14.13 0.58 -14.43
N ILE A 148 -15.24 1.15 -14.90
CA ILE A 148 -16.58 0.80 -14.41
C ILE A 148 -16.88 -0.68 -14.62
N GLN A 149 -16.47 -1.28 -15.75
CA GLN A 149 -16.67 -2.70 -16.00
C GLN A 149 -15.84 -3.58 -15.05
N ILE A 150 -14.61 -3.18 -14.73
CA ILE A 150 -13.74 -3.89 -13.79
C ILE A 150 -14.35 -3.88 -12.39
N LEU A 151 -14.82 -2.73 -11.92
CA LEU A 151 -15.34 -2.52 -10.56
C LEU A 151 -16.79 -2.99 -10.33
N ARG A 152 -17.46 -3.52 -11.37
CA ARG A 152 -18.85 -4.04 -11.28
C ARG A 152 -18.94 -5.55 -11.08
N LYS A 153 -17.81 -6.25 -11.12
CA LYS A 153 -17.73 -7.69 -10.84
C LYS A 153 -17.97 -7.94 -9.36
#